data_AF-A0A536LLD8-F1
#
_entry.id   AF-A0A536LLD8-F1
#
_cell.length_a   1.000
_cell.length_b   1.000
_cell.length_c   1.000
_cell.angle_alpha   90.00
_cell.angle_beta   90.00
_cell.angle_gamma   90.00
#
_symmetry.space_group_name_H-M   'P 1'
#
loop_
_entity.id
_entity.type
_entity.pdbx_description
1 polymer ?
#
loop_
_entity_poly.entity_id
_entity_poly.type
_entity_poly.pdbx_seq_one_letter_code
_entity_poly.pdbx_strand_id
1 'polypeptide(L)' 'MAVYASYTIDRLRDALSRADLLLVAEIDCEVAGLLILIVPAWTDAAEISDLAVDIAFRRLGAGRALVDAA' A
#
# COMPACT_ATOMS: atom_id res chain seq x y z
N MET A 1 11.66 -13.65 9.32
CA MET A 1 11.55 -12.44 10.18
C MET A 1 10.60 -11.50 9.47
N ALA A 2 9.40 -11.24 10.01
CA ALA A 2 8.47 -10.30 9.38
C ALA A 2 9.03 -8.89 9.60
N VAL A 3 9.46 -8.23 8.52
CA VAL A 3 9.85 -6.83 8.57
C VAL A 3 8.55 -6.04 8.77
N TYR A 4 8.33 -5.55 10.00
CA TYR A 4 7.27 -4.59 10.25
C TYR A 4 7.78 -3.25 9.72
N ALA A 5 7.38 -2.90 8.49
CA ALA A 5 7.59 -1.57 7.98
C ALA A 5 6.73 -0.62 8.83
N SER A 6 7.32 0.01 9.83
CA SER A 6 6.71 1.18 10.46
C SER A 6 6.81 2.33 9.46
N TYR A 7 5.65 2.79 8.98
CA TYR A 7 5.59 4.06 8.28
C TYR A 7 5.69 5.17 9.31
N THR A 8 6.83 5.84 9.32
CA THR A 8 6.87 7.21 9.83
C THR A 8 6.18 8.13 8.82
N ILE A 9 5.67 9.27 9.29
CA ILE A 9 5.05 10.28 8.41
C ILE A 9 6.02 10.67 7.28
N ASP A 10 7.31 10.78 7.56
CA ASP A 10 8.31 11.16 6.56
C ASP A 10 8.53 10.09 5.49
N ARG A 11 8.55 8.80 5.88
CA ARG A 11 8.64 7.69 4.91
C ARG A 11 7.41 7.62 4.02
N LEU A 12 6.23 7.84 4.61
CA LEU A 12 4.99 7.88 3.82
C LEU A 12 5.01 9.05 2.84
N ARG A 13 5.42 10.25 3.26
CA ARG A 13 5.57 11.41 2.38
C ARG A 13 6.56 11.15 1.24
N ASP A 14 7.67 10.49 1.53
CA ASP A 14 8.69 10.14 0.54
C ASP A 14 8.23 9.04 -0.43
N ALA A 15 7.40 8.11 0.00
CA ALA A 15 6.76 7.14 -0.89
C ALA A 15 5.74 7.84 -1.81
N LEU A 16 4.88 8.69 -1.24
CA LEU A 16 3.84 9.41 -1.98
C LEU A 16 4.39 10.44 -2.98
N SER A 17 5.57 11.00 -2.74
CA SER A 17 6.20 11.95 -3.69
C SER A 17 6.58 11.31 -5.02
N ARG A 18 6.64 9.97 -5.07
CA ARG A 18 7.02 9.16 -6.24
C ARG A 18 5.90 8.25 -6.72
N ALA A 19 4.75 8.23 -6.03
CA ALA A 19 3.64 7.34 -6.31
C ALA A 19 2.84 7.81 -7.53
N ASP A 20 2.53 6.89 -8.43
CA ASP A 20 1.58 7.11 -9.53
C ASP A 20 0.15 6.77 -9.10
N LEU A 21 0.00 5.78 -8.19
CA LEU A 21 -1.27 5.42 -7.59
C LEU A 21 -1.10 5.12 -6.09
N LEU A 22 -2.05 5.60 -5.30
CA LEU A 22 -2.26 5.21 -3.91
C LEU A 22 -3.67 4.63 -3.77
N LEU A 23 -3.75 3.41 -3.23
CA LEU A 23 -5.00 2.82 -2.77
C LEU A 23 -4.96 2.64 -1.25
N VAL A 24 -6.12 2.81 -0.61
CA VAL A 24 -6.31 2.60 0.82
C VAL A 24 -7.48 1.64 1.01
N ALA A 25 -7.31 0.66 1.91
CA ALA A 25 -8.39 -0.23 2.32
C ALA A 25 -8.96 0.27 3.65
N GLU A 26 -10.29 0.36 3.71
CA GLU A 26 -11.02 0.71 4.93
C GLU A 26 -11.90 -0.45 5.38
N ILE A 27 -11.92 -0.72 6.68
CA ILE A 27 -12.82 -1.68 7.33
C ILE A 27 -13.49 -0.93 8.48
N ASP A 28 -14.82 -0.93 8.52
CA ASP A 28 -15.60 -0.23 9.55
C ASP A 28 -15.19 1.26 9.74
N CYS A 29 -14.89 1.94 8.63
CA CYS A 29 -14.41 3.33 8.57
C CYS A 29 -13.01 3.56 9.17
N GLU A 30 -12.25 2.51 9.47
CA GLU A 30 -10.86 2.58 9.89
C GLU A 30 -9.92 2.16 8.75
N VAL A 31 -8.78 2.86 8.62
CA VAL A 31 -7.76 2.55 7.62
C VAL A 31 -7.07 1.24 8.00
N ALA A 32 -7.33 0.19 7.23
CA ALA A 32 -6.82 -1.16 7.45
C ALA A 32 -5.52 -1.46 6.70
N GLY A 33 -5.22 -0.74 5.62
CA GLY A 33 -4.03 -0.95 4.82
C GLY A 33 -3.90 0.00 3.64
N LEU A 34 -2.77 -0.10 2.95
CA LEU A 34 -2.47 0.72 1.77
C LEU A 34 -1.72 -0.11 0.72
N LEU A 35 -1.81 0.35 -0.53
CA LEU A 35 -1.01 -0.09 -1.66
C LEU A 35 -0.52 1.13 -2.45
N ILE A 36 0.77 1.15 -2.79
CA ILE A 36 1.39 2.18 -3.63
C ILE A 36 1.94 1.53 -4.89
N LEU A 37 1.63 2.13 -6.04
CA LEU A 37 2.20 1.75 -7.34
C LEU A 37 3.08 2.87 -7.89
N ILE A 38 4.12 2.44 -8.62
CA ILE A 38 4.97 3.31 -9.42
C ILE A 38 4.99 2.74 -10.85
N VAL A 39 4.88 3.60 -11.87
CA VAL A 39 5.02 3.26 -13.29
C VAL A 39 6.37 3.77 -13.77
N PRO A 40 7.39 2.89 -13.88
CA PRO A 40 8.71 3.33 -14.33
C PRO A 40 8.65 3.83 -15.78
N ALA A 41 9.38 4.91 -16.09
CA ALA A 41 9.34 5.55 -17.41
C ALA A 41 9.76 4.67 -18.62
N TRP A 42 10.31 3.47 -18.38
CA TRP A 42 10.77 2.54 -19.40
C TRP A 42 9.76 1.42 -19.73
N THR A 43 8.61 1.38 -19.05
CA THR A 43 7.60 0.33 -19.22
C THR A 43 6.19 0.88 -18.99
N ASP A 44 5.20 0.24 -19.60
CA ASP A 44 3.78 0.52 -19.33
C ASP A 44 3.24 -0.29 -18.13
N ALA A 45 4.06 -1.18 -17.56
CA ALA A 45 3.69 -1.97 -16.39
C ALA A 45 3.99 -1.24 -15.07
N ALA A 46 3.05 -1.27 -14.13
CA ALA A 46 3.24 -0.74 -12.78
C ALA A 46 3.95 -1.76 -11.86
N GLU A 47 4.75 -1.25 -10.93
CA GLU A 47 5.36 -1.99 -9.83
C GLU A 47 4.63 -1.68 -8.52
N ILE A 48 4.31 -2.71 -7.73
CA ILE A 48 3.88 -2.54 -6.34
C ILE A 48 5.11 -2.21 -5.50
N SER A 49 5.31 -0.93 -5.15
CA SER A 49 6.41 -0.51 -4.29
C SER A 49 6.13 -0.84 -2.82
N ASP A 50 4.86 -0.70 -2.42
CA ASP A 50 4.43 -0.85 -1.04
C ASP A 50 3.07 -1.56 -0.98
N LEU A 51 2.99 -2.60 -0.15
CA LEU A 51 1.73 -3.25 0.24
C LEU A 51 1.78 -3.54 1.73
N ALA A 52 0.92 -2.86 2.49
CA ALA A 52 0.88 -2.97 3.94
C ALA A 52 -0.56 -3.15 4.43
N VAL A 53 -0.73 -4.06 5.39
CA VAL A 53 -1.98 -4.27 6.13
C VAL A 53 -1.64 -4.20 7.60
N ASP A 54 -2.36 -3.34 8.31
CA ASP A 54 -2.23 -3.20 9.75
C ASP A 54 -2.53 -4.55 10.44
N ILE A 55 -1.76 -4.85 11.49
CA ILE A 55 -1.79 -6.15 12.15
C ILE A 55 -3.19 -6.50 12.69
N ALA A 56 -3.97 -5.50 13.13
CA ALA A 56 -5.31 -5.70 13.65
C ALA A 56 -6.29 -6.18 12.57
N PHE A 57 -6.02 -5.89 11.30
CA PHE A 57 -6.90 -6.20 10.17
C PHE A 57 -6.36 -7.32 9.25
N ARG A 58 -5.27 -7.98 9.65
CA ARG A 58 -4.72 -9.10 8.89
C ARG A 58 -5.68 -10.26 8.83
N ARG A 59 -5.64 -10.99 7.71
CA ARG A 59 -6.50 -12.16 7.40
C ARG A 59 -7.99 -11.82 7.25
N LEU A 60 -8.34 -10.55 7.10
CA LEU A 60 -9.70 -10.10 6.79
C LEU A 60 -9.92 -9.79 5.29
N GLY A 61 -8.92 -10.03 4.44
CA GLY A 61 -9.02 -9.83 3.00
C GLY A 61 -8.58 -8.45 2.49
N ALA A 62 -8.21 -7.49 3.35
CA ALA A 62 -7.78 -6.15 2.93
C ALA A 62 -6.66 -6.16 1.87
N GLY A 63 -5.62 -6.99 2.06
CA GLY A 63 -4.52 -7.10 1.08
C GLY A 63 -4.97 -7.66 -0.27
N ARG A 64 -5.94 -8.58 -0.27
CA ARG A 64 -6.54 -9.11 -1.51
C ARG A 64 -7.34 -8.03 -2.22
N ALA A 65 -8.18 -7.30 -1.48
CA ALA A 65 -8.99 -6.22 -2.02
C ALA A 65 -8.14 -5.10 -2.64
N LEU A 66 -7.01 -4.74 -2.01
CA LEU A 66 -6.07 -3.76 -2.56
C LEU A 66 -5.47 -4.22 -3.90
N VAL A 67 -5.03 -5.47 -3.98
CA VAL A 67 -4.42 -6.03 -5.21
C VAL A 67 -5.46 -6.20 -6.31
N ASP A 68 -6.69 -6.61 -5.99
CA ASP A 68 -7.76 -6.78 -6.97
C ASP A 68 -8.26 -5.42 -7.52
N ALA A 69 -8.02 -4.31 -6.81
CA ALA A 69 -8.40 -2.95 -7.21
C ALA A 69 -7.29 -2.17 -7.94
N ALA A 70 -6.07 -2.70 -7.95
CA ALA A 70 -4.90 -2.14 -8.65
C ALA A 70 -4.93 -2.47 -10.14
#